data_AF-A0A9D8C0Y2-F1
#
_entry.id   AF-A0A9D8C0Y2-F1
#
_cell.length_a   1.000
_cell.length_b   1.000
_cell.length_c   1.000
_cell.angle_alpha   90.00
_cell.angle_beta   90.00
_cell.angle_gamma   90.00
#
_symmetry.space_group_name_H-M   'P 1'
#
loop_
_entity.id
_entity.type
_entity.pdbx_description
1 polymer ?
#
loop_
_entity_poly.entity_id
_entity_poly.type
_entity_poly.pdbx_seq_one_letter_code
_entity_poly.pdbx_strand_id
1 'polypeptide(L)'
;MRRLFADHYFGFDDAIYAAVRCLGMLARNEQTPAQLVASLEQLPNTPELRLFCAEERKFAIVEELRNRMRSAGADVIDVDGVRVKTDDGWWLVRASNTQAALVARGGQGRKDVGAHTSDARARVGEERHYRAQGRRSRSPLGNHAPALRVRRTCSTPNRSLT
;
A
#
# COMPACT_ATOMS: atom_id res chain seq x y z
N MET A 1 25.93 -4.13 -0.67
CA MET A 1 25.39 -5.34 -0.01
C MET A 1 25.02 -4.98 1.42
N ARG A 2 23.72 -4.97 1.75
CA ARG A 2 23.26 -4.69 3.12
C ARG A 2 23.60 -5.92 3.96
N ARG A 3 24.44 -5.75 4.98
CA ARG A 3 24.88 -6.86 5.84
C ARG A 3 23.99 -6.91 7.08
N LEU A 4 23.42 -8.07 7.41
CA LEU A 4 22.53 -8.23 8.57
C LEU A 4 23.33 -8.50 9.86
N PHE A 5 24.25 -9.47 9.81
CA PHE A 5 25.20 -9.78 10.90
C PHE A 5 26.64 -9.66 10.37
N ALA A 6 27.24 -8.48 10.49
CA ALA A 6 28.56 -8.17 9.95
C ALA A 6 29.68 -8.11 11.00
N ASP A 7 29.32 -8.26 12.28
CA ASP A 7 30.22 -8.16 13.42
C ASP A 7 31.04 -9.44 13.62
N HIS A 8 30.34 -10.58 13.68
CA HIS A 8 30.91 -11.90 13.98
C HIS A 8 30.41 -13.00 13.03
N TYR A 9 29.81 -12.60 11.90
CA TYR A 9 29.25 -13.53 10.92
C TYR A 9 29.47 -13.06 9.48
N PHE A 10 29.16 -13.92 8.53
CA PHE A 10 29.45 -13.74 7.11
C PHE A 10 28.56 -12.70 6.40
N GLY A 11 27.72 -11.96 7.14
CA GLY A 11 26.94 -10.85 6.59
C GLY A 11 25.66 -11.22 5.83
N PHE A 12 25.27 -12.50 5.79
CA PHE A 12 23.99 -12.95 5.21
C PHE A 12 22.91 -13.13 6.28
N ASP A 13 21.65 -13.24 5.82
CA ASP A 13 20.49 -13.45 6.66
C ASP A 13 20.44 -14.92 7.13
N ASP A 14 20.56 -15.15 8.44
CA ASP A 14 20.51 -16.49 9.04
C ASP A 14 19.63 -16.46 10.30
N ALA A 15 18.47 -17.12 10.20
CA ALA A 15 17.48 -17.15 11.27
C ALA A 15 17.96 -17.95 12.49
N ILE A 16 18.75 -19.01 12.30
CA ILE A 16 19.28 -19.83 13.39
C ILE A 16 20.31 -19.02 14.16
N TYR A 17 21.23 -18.35 13.44
CA TYR A 17 22.21 -17.47 14.05
C TYR A 17 21.54 -16.31 14.80
N ALA A 18 20.51 -15.69 14.20
CA ALA A 18 19.71 -14.65 14.85
C ALA A 18 19.07 -15.14 16.17
N ALA A 19 18.52 -16.35 16.18
CA ALA A 19 17.91 -16.95 17.35
C ALA A 19 18.94 -17.19 18.47
N VAL A 20 20.11 -17.73 18.16
CA VAL A 20 21.19 -17.94 19.14
C VAL A 20 21.67 -16.61 19.73
N ARG A 21 21.82 -15.58 18.89
CA ARG A 21 22.20 -14.23 19.35
C ARG A 21 21.14 -13.63 20.29
N CYS A 22 19.85 -13.78 19.93
CA CYS A 22 18.72 -13.35 20.76
C CYS A 22 18.73 -14.08 22.12
N LEU A 23 18.86 -15.41 22.13
CA LEU A 23 18.96 -16.20 23.35
C LEU A 23 20.15 -15.78 24.21
N GLY A 24 21.31 -15.52 23.60
CA GLY A 24 22.47 -15.00 24.31
C GLY A 24 22.23 -13.64 24.97
N MET A 25 21.49 -12.75 24.32
CA MET A 25 21.09 -11.46 24.92
C MET A 25 20.12 -11.65 26.08
N LEU A 26 19.12 -12.51 25.92
CA LEU A 26 18.13 -12.81 26.95
C LEU A 26 18.75 -13.47 28.19
N ALA A 27 19.69 -14.41 27.99
CA ALA A 27 20.37 -15.10 29.09
C ALA A 27 21.24 -14.17 29.96
N ARG A 28 21.63 -13.00 29.44
CA ARG A 28 22.40 -11.98 30.17
C ARG A 28 21.54 -10.83 30.69
N ASN A 29 20.22 -10.89 30.50
CA ASN A 29 19.30 -9.85 30.92
C ASN A 29 18.50 -10.30 32.14
N GLU A 30 18.28 -9.39 33.08
CA GLU A 30 17.45 -9.65 34.25
C GLU A 30 15.94 -9.52 33.93
N GLN A 31 15.61 -8.83 32.85
CA GLN A 31 14.24 -8.62 32.38
C GLN A 31 13.76 -9.82 31.55
N THR A 32 12.49 -10.15 31.72
CA THR A 32 11.81 -11.12 30.86
C THR A 32 11.69 -10.60 29.42
N PRO A 33 11.54 -11.48 28.41
CA PRO A 33 11.31 -11.07 27.02
C PRO A 33 10.14 -10.09 26.86
N ALA A 34 9.06 -10.29 27.62
CA ALA A 34 7.89 -9.41 27.59
C ALA A 34 8.21 -8.00 28.10
N GLN A 35 9.00 -7.87 29.18
CA GLN A 35 9.43 -6.59 29.72
C GLN A 35 10.36 -5.84 28.75
N LEU A 36 11.24 -6.57 28.06
CA LEU A 36 12.11 -5.99 27.02
C LEU A 36 11.31 -5.46 25.84
N VAL A 37 10.31 -6.21 25.37
CA VAL A 37 9.44 -5.74 24.29
C VAL A 37 8.61 -4.53 24.75
N ALA A 38 8.14 -4.54 25.99
CA ALA A 38 7.35 -3.44 26.55
C ALA A 38 8.16 -2.16 26.81
N SER A 39 9.48 -2.24 26.97
CA SER A 39 10.34 -1.06 27.14
C SER A 39 10.66 -0.34 25.83
N LEU A 40 10.40 -0.97 24.68
CA LEU A 40 10.58 -0.35 23.37
C LEU A 40 9.52 0.73 23.14
N GLU A 41 9.94 1.84 22.50
CA GLU A 41 9.02 2.89 22.10
C GLU A 41 7.97 2.33 21.12
N GLN A 42 6.69 2.42 21.50
CA GLN A 42 5.60 1.99 20.62
C GLN A 42 5.37 3.02 19.52
N LEU A 43 5.80 2.69 18.32
CA LEU A 43 5.57 3.48 17.12
C LEU A 43 4.29 3.00 16.42
N PRO A 44 3.19 3.79 16.42
CA PRO A 44 1.99 3.44 15.69
C PRO A 44 2.31 3.37 14.19
N ASN A 45 1.96 2.24 13.59
CA ASN A 45 2.19 1.94 12.18
C ASN A 45 0.87 1.45 11.55
N THR A 46 0.60 1.83 10.30
CA THR A 46 -0.54 1.26 9.59
C THR A 46 -0.26 -0.19 9.19
N PRO A 47 -1.32 -1.02 9.11
CA PRO A 47 -1.25 -2.27 8.37
C PRO A 47 -0.75 -2.03 6.95
N GLU A 48 -0.02 -3.00 6.42
CA GLU A 48 0.43 -2.94 5.03
C GLU A 48 -0.75 -2.92 4.07
N LEU A 49 -0.90 -1.85 3.29
CA LEU A 49 -1.92 -1.72 2.27
C LEU A 49 -1.38 -2.22 0.94
N ARG A 50 -2.13 -3.09 0.28
CA ARG A 50 -1.83 -3.57 -1.07
C ARG A 50 -2.84 -3.03 -2.07
N LEU A 51 -2.34 -2.34 -3.08
CA LEU A 51 -3.12 -1.77 -4.17
C LEU A 51 -2.80 -2.54 -5.44
N PHE A 52 -3.72 -3.41 -5.86
CA PHE A 52 -3.56 -4.16 -7.10
C PHE A 52 -3.58 -3.23 -8.31
N CYS A 53 -2.61 -3.40 -9.18
CA CYS A 53 -2.46 -2.64 -10.42
C CYS A 53 -1.93 -3.57 -11.52
N ALA A 54 -1.99 -3.13 -12.78
CA ALA A 54 -1.38 -3.89 -13.87
C ALA A 54 0.15 -3.93 -13.68
N GLU A 55 0.76 -5.08 -13.95
CA GLU A 55 2.20 -5.31 -13.76
C GLU A 55 3.02 -4.28 -14.56
N GLU A 56 2.55 -3.91 -15.75
CA GLU A 56 3.20 -2.97 -16.66
C GLU A 56 3.11 -1.52 -16.17
N ARG A 57 2.11 -1.21 -15.33
CA ARG A 57 1.85 0.14 -14.81
C ARG A 57 2.55 0.41 -13.49
N LYS A 58 2.89 -0.61 -12.69
CA LYS A 58 3.34 -0.42 -11.30
C LYS A 58 4.54 0.51 -11.16
N PHE A 59 5.52 0.40 -12.05
CA PHE A 59 6.71 1.25 -12.02
C PHE A 59 6.42 2.67 -12.53
N ALA A 60 5.58 2.80 -13.57
CA ALA A 60 5.16 4.11 -14.08
C ALA A 60 4.43 4.92 -13.00
N ILE A 61 3.53 4.29 -12.24
CA ILE A 61 2.81 4.94 -11.14
C ILE A 61 3.76 5.49 -10.08
N VAL A 62 4.80 4.71 -9.73
CA VAL A 62 5.80 5.12 -8.73
C VAL A 62 6.61 6.32 -9.23
N GLU A 63 7.02 6.34 -10.50
CA GLU A 63 7.73 7.50 -11.09
C GLU A 63 6.86 8.75 -11.20
N GLU A 64 5.60 8.60 -11.62
CA GLU A 64 4.62 9.70 -11.65
C GLU A 64 4.43 10.31 -10.24
N LEU A 65 4.31 9.45 -9.23
CA LEU A 65 4.20 9.87 -7.84
C LEU A 65 5.48 10.59 -7.36
N ARG A 66 6.66 10.05 -7.68
CA ARG A 66 7.96 10.65 -7.35
C ARG A 66 8.06 12.07 -7.90
N ASN A 67 7.75 12.25 -9.17
CA ASN A 67 7.79 13.55 -9.84
C ASN A 67 6.80 14.53 -9.20
N ARG A 68 5.57 14.09 -8.91
CA ARG A 68 4.56 14.91 -8.24
C ARG A 68 5.03 15.37 -6.86
N MET A 69 5.68 14.50 -6.07
CA MET A 69 6.16 14.85 -4.73
C MET A 69 7.35 15.80 -4.75
N ARG A 70 8.29 15.61 -5.69
CA ARG A 70 9.42 16.52 -5.90
C ARG A 70 8.95 17.91 -6.33
N SER A 71 8.01 17.99 -7.26
CA SER A 71 7.43 19.27 -7.69
C SER A 71 6.65 19.99 -6.57
N ALA A 72 6.13 19.24 -5.60
CA ALA A 72 5.47 19.79 -4.41
C ALA A 72 6.46 20.22 -3.31
N GLY A 73 7.77 20.05 -3.51
CA GLY A 73 8.79 20.41 -2.52
C GLY A 73 8.86 19.48 -1.31
N ALA A 74 8.35 18.26 -1.41
CA ALA A 74 8.37 17.30 -0.30
C ALA A 74 9.77 16.69 -0.09
N ASP A 75 10.07 16.28 1.15
CA ASP A 75 11.28 15.50 1.48
C ASP A 75 11.08 14.04 1.05
N VAL A 76 11.63 13.70 -0.13
CA VAL A 76 11.44 12.41 -0.80
C VAL A 76 12.73 11.58 -0.76
N ILE A 77 12.63 10.36 -0.25
CA ILE A 77 13.64 9.30 -0.36
C ILE A 77 13.18 8.29 -1.41
N ASP A 78 14.00 8.08 -2.45
CA ASP A 78 13.63 7.35 -3.67
C ASP A 78 14.44 6.07 -3.92
N VAL A 79 15.00 5.48 -2.86
CA VAL A 79 15.85 4.28 -2.94
C VAL A 79 15.06 3.00 -3.30
N ASP A 80 13.86 2.84 -2.74
CA ASP A 80 12.99 1.67 -2.96
C ASP A 80 11.52 2.13 -2.98
N GLY A 81 11.13 2.79 -4.07
CA GLY A 81 9.82 3.45 -4.22
C GLY A 81 9.88 4.93 -3.86
N VAL A 82 8.78 5.46 -3.31
CA VAL A 82 8.64 6.85 -2.88
C VAL A 82 8.33 6.85 -1.40
N ARG A 83 9.31 7.23 -0.57
CA ARG A 83 9.11 7.51 0.84
C ARG A 83 9.11 9.02 1.07
N VAL A 84 8.06 9.53 1.69
CA VAL A 84 7.94 10.95 2.04
C VAL A 84 7.94 11.11 3.55
N LYS A 85 8.75 12.04 4.03
CA LYS A 85 8.77 12.45 5.43
C LYS A 85 7.91 13.71 5.60
N THR A 86 7.09 13.72 6.64
CA THR A 86 6.25 14.85 7.04
C THR A 86 6.54 15.17 8.52
N ASP A 87 6.15 16.36 8.99
CA ASP A 87 6.37 16.74 10.39
C ASP A 87 5.70 15.76 11.39
N ASP A 88 4.56 15.21 11.00
CA ASP A 88 3.78 14.26 11.81
C ASP A 88 4.11 12.78 11.55
N GLY A 89 5.08 12.45 10.69
CA GLY A 89 5.39 11.05 10.39
C GLY A 89 6.02 10.78 9.03
N TRP A 90 5.70 9.63 8.44
CA TRP A 90 6.20 9.24 7.13
C TRP A 90 5.24 8.27 6.44
N TRP A 91 5.32 8.22 5.12
CA TRP A 91 4.68 7.17 4.33
C TRP A 91 5.57 6.71 3.19
N LEU A 92 5.33 5.49 2.72
CA LEU A 92 6.07 4.80 1.67
C LEU A 92 5.07 4.18 0.70
N VAL A 93 5.32 4.37 -0.60
CA VAL A 93 4.68 3.61 -1.68
C VAL A 93 5.79 2.98 -2.52
N ARG A 94 5.75 1.66 -2.70
CA ARG A 94 6.72 0.94 -3.55
C ARG A 94 6.01 -0.07 -4.45
N ALA A 95 6.62 -0.35 -5.60
CA ALA A 95 6.19 -1.46 -6.43
C ALA A 95 6.59 -2.79 -5.80
N SER A 96 5.69 -3.76 -5.79
CA SER A 96 6.05 -5.13 -5.42
C SER A 96 6.85 -5.77 -6.55
N ASN A 97 7.97 -6.40 -6.21
CA ASN A 97 8.81 -7.10 -7.18
C ASN A 97 8.21 -8.44 -7.61
N THR A 98 7.38 -9.06 -6.77
CA THR A 98 6.87 -10.42 -6.98
C THR A 98 5.38 -10.46 -7.30
N GLN A 99 4.67 -9.33 -7.20
CA GLN A 99 3.23 -9.26 -7.41
C GLN A 99 2.86 -7.99 -8.20
N ALA A 100 1.77 -8.08 -8.95
CA ALA A 100 1.16 -6.94 -9.64
C ALA A 100 0.40 -6.04 -8.65
N ALA A 101 1.14 -5.44 -7.73
CA ALA A 101 0.62 -4.62 -6.66
C ALA A 101 1.62 -3.53 -6.23
N LEU A 102 1.07 -2.39 -5.81
CA LEU A 102 1.79 -1.38 -5.03
C LEU A 102 1.58 -1.67 -3.55
N VAL A 103 2.66 -1.57 -2.80
CA VAL A 103 2.66 -1.71 -1.34
C VAL A 103 2.80 -0.33 -0.73
N ALA A 104 1.84 0.02 0.12
CA ALA A 104 1.81 1.29 0.84
C ALA A 104 1.84 1.06 2.36
N ARG A 105 2.61 1.89 3.06
CA ARG A 105 2.70 1.87 4.53
C ARG A 105 2.91 3.29 5.05
N GLY A 106 2.34 3.61 6.21
CA GLY A 106 2.55 4.88 6.89
C GLY A 106 2.83 4.65 8.37
N GLY A 107 3.73 5.46 8.93
CA GLY A 107 4.03 5.49 10.36
C GLY A 107 3.96 6.91 10.90
N GLN A 108 3.75 7.06 12.20
CA GLN A 108 3.35 8.34 12.78
C GLN A 108 4.09 8.78 14.04
N GLY A 109 4.18 10.11 14.21
CA GLY A 109 4.10 10.82 15.49
C GLY A 109 2.67 11.33 15.79
N ARG A 110 2.01 10.73 16.80
CA ARG A 110 0.80 11.18 17.54
C ARG A 110 -0.53 11.58 16.85
N LYS A 111 -0.71 11.87 15.54
CA LYS A 111 -2.05 12.23 14.97
C LYS A 111 -2.39 11.68 13.58
N ASP A 112 -3.25 10.65 13.52
CA ASP A 112 -3.92 10.07 12.35
C ASP A 112 -3.10 9.33 11.25
N VAL A 113 -2.67 8.09 11.53
CA VAL A 113 -1.88 7.23 10.61
C VAL A 113 -2.70 6.85 9.36
N GLY A 114 -4.03 6.84 9.49
CA GLY A 114 -4.97 6.54 8.42
C GLY A 114 -4.97 7.60 7.31
N ALA A 115 -4.69 8.87 7.64
CA ALA A 115 -4.67 9.98 6.68
C ALA A 115 -3.57 9.77 5.63
N HIS A 116 -2.36 9.40 6.05
CA HIS A 116 -1.23 9.21 5.13
C HIS A 116 -1.43 8.03 4.16
N THR A 117 -2.05 6.94 4.64
CA THR A 117 -2.34 5.77 3.80
C THR A 117 -3.53 6.06 2.87
N SER A 118 -4.50 6.86 3.32
CA SER A 118 -5.60 7.35 2.48
C SER A 118 -5.14 8.34 1.42
N ASP A 119 -4.12 9.16 1.70
CA ASP A 119 -3.53 10.11 0.76
C ASP A 119 -2.71 9.36 -0.31
N ALA A 120 -1.92 8.35 0.10
CA ALA A 120 -1.29 7.42 -0.83
C ALA A 120 -2.33 6.69 -1.71
N ARG A 121 -3.42 6.20 -1.11
CA ARG A 121 -4.50 5.54 -1.83
C ARG A 121 -5.30 6.49 -2.74
N ALA A 122 -5.50 7.74 -2.35
CA ALA A 122 -6.19 8.74 -3.17
C ALA A 122 -5.33 9.12 -4.37
N ARG A 123 -4.03 9.35 -4.16
CA ARG A 123 -3.06 9.70 -5.20
C ARG A 123 -2.79 8.55 -6.18
N VAL A 124 -2.86 7.30 -5.72
CA VAL A 124 -2.83 6.11 -6.60
C VAL A 124 -4.21 5.80 -7.20
N GLY A 125 -5.29 6.12 -6.49
CA GLY A 125 -6.68 5.80 -6.83
C GLY A 125 -7.31 6.71 -7.88
N GLU A 126 -6.77 7.92 -8.10
CA GLU A 126 -7.17 8.79 -9.22
C GLU A 126 -7.00 8.11 -10.59
N GLU A 127 -6.17 7.08 -10.72
CA GLU A 127 -6.02 6.32 -11.97
C GLU A 127 -7.19 5.39 -12.31
N ARG A 128 -8.14 5.14 -11.39
CA ARG A 128 -9.37 4.41 -11.75
C ARG A 128 -10.19 5.15 -12.83
N HIS A 129 -9.90 6.43 -13.09
CA HIS A 129 -10.50 7.21 -14.17
C HIS A 129 -9.95 6.91 -15.58
N TYR A 130 -8.86 6.15 -15.75
CA TYR A 130 -8.29 5.92 -17.09
C TYR A 130 -8.88 4.72 -17.86
N ARG A 131 -9.79 3.95 -17.27
CA ARG A 131 -10.53 2.89 -17.99
C ARG A 131 -11.62 3.44 -18.93
N ALA A 132 -11.80 4.76 -19.00
CA ALA A 132 -12.80 5.42 -19.87
C ALA A 132 -12.20 6.09 -21.13
N GLN A 133 -10.88 6.19 -21.29
CA GLN A 133 -10.27 6.94 -22.41
C GLN A 133 -9.73 6.06 -23.56
N GLY A 134 -9.84 4.72 -23.48
CA GLY A 134 -9.46 3.80 -24.56
C GLY A 134 -10.53 3.53 -25.63
N ARG A 135 -11.60 4.34 -25.71
CA ARG A 135 -12.73 4.11 -26.65
C ARG A 135 -13.16 5.37 -27.39
N ARG A 136 -12.23 6.11 -28.01
CA ARG A 136 -12.58 7.14 -29.02
C ARG A 136 -11.55 7.21 -30.16
N SER A 137 -11.85 6.51 -31.26
CA SER A 137 -11.64 6.85 -32.68
C SER A 137 -11.99 5.57 -33.48
N ARG A 138 -12.84 5.48 -34.52
CA ARG A 138 -13.44 6.37 -35.55
C ARG A 138 -14.82 5.77 -35.93
N SER A 139 -15.95 6.50 -35.95
CA SER A 139 -16.59 7.29 -37.05
C SER A 139 -17.81 6.60 -37.72
N PRO A 140 -18.73 7.35 -38.36
CA PRO A 140 -20.20 7.18 -38.27
C PRO A 140 -20.80 6.40 -39.44
N LEU A 141 -22.06 5.96 -39.28
CA LEU A 141 -23.09 5.52 -40.25
C LEU A 141 -23.94 4.45 -39.52
N GLY A 142 -25.26 4.42 -39.41
CA GLY A 142 -26.40 5.27 -39.78
C GLY A 142 -27.66 4.58 -39.19
N ASN A 143 -28.68 5.38 -38.88
CA ASN A 143 -30.11 5.07 -38.64
C ASN A 143 -30.55 3.62 -38.33
N HIS A 144 -31.20 3.43 -37.17
CA HIS A 144 -32.67 3.25 -37.06
C HIS A 144 -33.04 2.91 -35.60
N ALA A 145 -33.90 3.75 -35.01
CA ALA A 145 -34.67 3.47 -33.79
C ALA A 145 -35.87 2.53 -34.15
N PRO A 146 -36.67 1.95 -33.22
CA PRO A 146 -37.13 2.62 -32.00
C PRO A 146 -37.30 1.78 -30.71
N ALA A 147 -37.54 2.57 -29.67
CA ALA A 147 -38.04 2.33 -28.33
C ALA A 147 -38.86 1.06 -28.02
N LEU A 148 -38.65 0.52 -26.83
CA LEU A 148 -39.76 0.09 -25.98
C LEU A 148 -39.46 0.35 -24.49
N ARG A 149 -40.24 1.28 -23.93
CA ARG A 149 -40.31 1.62 -22.51
C ARG A 149 -41.52 0.89 -21.94
N VAL A 150 -41.34 -0.03 -20.99
CA VAL A 150 -42.45 -0.57 -20.21
C VAL A 150 -42.20 -0.34 -18.73
N ARG A 151 -43.22 0.23 -18.08
CA ARG A 151 -43.27 0.71 -16.71
C ARG A 151 -43.43 -0.43 -15.72
N ARG A 152 -43.03 -0.15 -14.47
CA ARG A 152 -43.32 -0.92 -13.25
C ARG A 152 -44.81 -1.14 -13.04
N THR A 153 -45.20 -2.30 -12.49
CA THR A 153 -46.27 -2.43 -11.50
C THR A 153 -45.94 -3.53 -10.49
N CYS A 154 -46.15 -3.20 -9.21
CA CYS A 154 -46.09 -4.10 -8.06
C CYS A 154 -47.27 -5.09 -8.07
N SER A 155 -47.06 -6.33 -7.61
CA SER A 155 -47.94 -7.01 -6.64
C SER A 155 -47.34 -8.35 -6.17
N THR A 156 -46.98 -8.42 -4.90
CA THR A 156 -47.21 -9.62 -4.06
C THR A 156 -48.62 -9.49 -3.44
N PRO A 157 -49.20 -10.50 -2.75
CA PRO A 157 -48.71 -11.84 -2.39
C PRO A 157 -49.73 -12.96 -2.70
N ASN A 158 -49.38 -14.25 -2.55
CA ASN A 158 -50.08 -15.15 -1.60
C ASN A 158 -49.53 -16.59 -1.55
N ARG A 159 -49.56 -17.12 -0.31
CA ARG A 159 -49.91 -18.49 0.13
C ARG A 159 -49.11 -19.73 -0.31
N SER A 160 -48.39 -20.26 0.68
CA SER A 160 -48.56 -21.57 1.35
C SER A 160 -48.88 -22.81 0.52
N LEU A 161 -48.08 -23.86 0.76
CA LEU A 161 -48.30 -25.33 0.79
C LEU A 161 -46.86 -25.88 0.60
N THR A 162 -46.24 -26.65 1.48
CA THR A 162 -46.65 -27.68 2.44
C THR A 162 -45.50 -27.87 3.42
#